data_AF-A0A8T2REW6-F1
#
_entry.id   AF-A0A8T2REW6-F1
#
_cell.length_a   1.000
_cell.length_b   1.000
_cell.length_c   1.000
_cell.angle_alpha   90.00
_cell.angle_beta   90.00
_cell.angle_gamma   90.00
#
_symmetry.space_group_name_H-M   'P 1'
#
loop_
_entity.id
_entity.type
_entity.pdbx_description
1 polymer ?
#
loop_
_entity_poly.entity_id
_entity_poly.type
_entity_poly.pdbx_seq_one_letter_code
_entity_poly.pdbx_strand_id
1 'polypeptide(L)'
;MLFSDATRGAVQELLPEYAGGSLASLCSWADEVRFKYRWSSALHYIDTPDFRCNYNYDRDCHDSDDVKDRCAAGAIKNYTSQLASSSSSSAQYNLTEALLFLAHFCRGHPPASSCWLHF
;
A
#
# COMPACT_ATOMS: atom_id res chain seq x y z
N MET A 1 11.07 5.10 7.37
CA MET A 1 10.91 6.52 7.00
C MET A 1 10.60 7.31 8.26
N LEU A 2 11.31 8.42 8.51
CA LEU A 2 10.92 9.38 9.56
C LEU A 2 9.90 10.35 8.97
N PHE A 3 8.73 10.46 9.60
CA PHE A 3 7.67 11.38 9.21
C PHE A 3 7.92 12.78 9.77
N SER A 4 7.56 13.81 8.98
CA SER A 4 7.41 15.17 9.50
C SER A 4 6.23 15.26 10.48
N ASP A 5 6.18 16.29 11.32
CA ASP A 5 5.05 16.48 12.26
C ASP A 5 3.71 16.59 11.53
N ALA A 6 3.68 17.27 10.38
CA ALA A 6 2.48 17.36 9.54
C ALA A 6 2.04 15.97 9.05
N THR A 7 2.99 15.13 8.62
CA THR A 7 2.70 13.75 8.19
C THR A 7 2.23 12.89 9.37
N ARG A 8 2.80 13.06 10.56
CA ARG A 8 2.35 12.37 11.78
C ARG A 8 0.91 12.73 12.13
N GLY A 9 0.56 14.02 12.10
CA GLY A 9 -0.81 14.48 12.34
C GLY A 9 -1.81 13.87 11.37
N ALA A 10 -1.52 13.93 10.06
CA ALA A 10 -2.39 13.34 9.03
C ALA A 10 -2.53 11.81 9.19
N VAL A 11 -1.46 11.11 9.56
CA VAL A 11 -1.52 9.66 9.84
C VAL A 11 -2.41 9.39 11.06
N GLN A 12 -2.26 10.17 12.14
CA GLN A 12 -3.07 9.99 13.35
C GLN A 12 -4.57 10.22 13.09
N GLU A 13 -4.94 11.18 12.24
CA GLU A 13 -6.33 11.41 11.84
C GLU A 13 -6.95 10.26 11.05
N LEU A 14 -6.13 9.52 10.29
CA LEU A 14 -6.58 8.40 9.45
C LEU A 14 -6.57 7.06 10.17
N LEU A 15 -5.85 6.93 11.29
CA LEU A 15 -5.77 5.69 12.04
C LEU A 15 -7.07 5.42 12.81
N PRO A 16 -7.59 4.18 12.80
CA PRO A 16 -8.73 3.83 13.63
C PRO A 16 -8.33 3.79 15.11
N GLU A 17 -9.28 4.08 16.00
CA GLU A 17 -9.03 4.17 17.45
C GLU A 17 -8.36 2.91 18.04
N TYR A 18 -8.77 1.72 17.57
CA TYR A 18 -8.24 0.45 18.07
C TYR A 18 -6.75 0.22 17.76
N ALA A 19 -6.17 1.00 16.83
CA ALA A 19 -4.74 0.95 16.53
C ALA A 19 -3.88 1.65 17.60
N GLY A 20 -4.48 2.37 18.55
CA GLY A 20 -3.77 3.05 19.63
C GLY A 20 -2.73 4.06 19.13
N GLY A 21 -2.98 4.68 17.97
CA GLY A 21 -2.04 5.61 17.32
C GLY A 21 -0.84 4.93 16.62
N SER A 22 -0.80 3.60 16.56
CA SER A 22 0.29 2.84 15.94
C SER A 22 -0.11 2.26 14.59
N LEU A 23 0.35 2.87 13.50
CA LEU A 23 0.24 2.32 12.14
C LEU A 23 0.94 0.95 12.02
N ALA A 24 1.99 0.71 12.82
CA ALA A 24 2.69 -0.56 12.84
C ALA A 24 1.78 -1.74 13.24
N SER A 25 0.76 -1.48 14.07
CA SER A 25 -0.21 -2.50 14.50
C SER A 25 -1.13 -2.98 13.36
N LEU A 26 -1.23 -2.23 12.26
CA LEU A 26 -2.13 -2.51 11.14
C LEU A 26 -1.42 -3.01 9.88
N CYS A 27 -0.12 -3.31 9.95
CA CYS A 27 0.67 -3.70 8.77
C CYS A 27 0.26 -5.01 8.12
N SER A 28 -0.38 -5.92 8.87
CA SER A 28 -0.92 -7.18 8.35
C SER A 28 -2.30 -7.04 7.72
N TRP A 29 -2.97 -5.91 7.91
CA TRP A 29 -4.37 -5.73 7.49
C TRP A 29 -4.56 -6.02 6.00
N ALA A 30 -3.64 -5.55 5.14
CA ALA A 30 -3.71 -5.80 3.70
C ALA A 30 -3.64 -7.31 3.36
N ASP A 31 -2.79 -8.08 4.06
CA ASP A 31 -2.70 -9.54 3.88
C ASP A 31 -4.01 -10.23 4.32
N GLU A 32 -4.64 -9.75 5.39
CA GLU A 32 -5.88 -10.30 5.93
C GLU A 32 -7.07 -10.06 4.99
N VAL A 33 -7.17 -8.85 4.42
CA VAL A 33 -8.29 -8.48 3.55
C VAL A 33 -8.15 -9.02 2.14
N ARG A 34 -6.98 -9.46 1.67
CA ARG A 34 -6.80 -9.96 0.29
C ARG A 34 -7.71 -11.15 -0.08
N PHE A 35 -8.19 -11.89 0.92
CA PHE A 35 -9.16 -12.97 0.72
C PHE A 35 -10.62 -12.49 0.67
N LYS A 36 -10.92 -11.35 1.29
CA LYS A 36 -12.23 -10.67 1.24
C LYS A 36 -12.32 -9.79 -0.01
N TYR A 37 -11.30 -8.96 -0.22
CA TYR A 37 -11.08 -8.12 -1.38
C TYR A 37 -10.22 -8.88 -2.38
N ARG A 38 -10.82 -9.83 -3.10
CA ARG A 38 -10.09 -10.70 -4.04
C ARG A 38 -9.28 -9.91 -5.08
N TRP A 39 -9.78 -8.73 -5.46
CA TRP A 39 -9.09 -7.86 -6.38
C TRP A 39 -7.74 -7.35 -5.86
N SER A 40 -7.53 -7.30 -4.54
CA SER A 40 -6.29 -6.79 -3.95
C SER A 40 -5.18 -7.83 -3.92
N SER A 41 -5.47 -9.12 -4.16
CA SER A 41 -4.48 -10.19 -4.05
C SER A 41 -3.28 -10.00 -4.99
N ALA A 42 -3.52 -9.58 -6.24
CA ALA A 42 -2.46 -9.32 -7.23
C ALA A 42 -1.56 -8.13 -6.86
N LEU A 43 -2.05 -7.24 -5.98
CA LEU A 43 -1.30 -6.06 -5.55
C LEU A 43 -0.14 -6.39 -4.61
N HIS A 44 -0.02 -7.63 -4.12
CA HIS A 44 1.04 -8.02 -3.19
C HIS A 44 2.34 -8.48 -3.88
N TYR A 45 2.35 -8.59 -5.21
CA TYR A 45 3.51 -9.09 -5.94
C TYR A 45 3.69 -8.41 -7.30
N ILE A 46 4.82 -8.73 -7.94
CA ILE A 46 5.14 -8.39 -9.33
C ILE A 46 5.73 -9.67 -9.90
N ASP A 47 5.07 -10.24 -10.90
CA ASP A 47 5.58 -11.41 -11.60
C ASP A 47 6.44 -10.93 -12.78
N THR A 48 7.73 -11.27 -12.76
CA THR A 48 8.67 -10.98 -13.84
C THR A 48 8.97 -12.25 -14.62
N PRO A 49 9.20 -12.18 -15.94
CA PRO A 49 9.51 -13.36 -16.74
C PRO A 49 10.70 -14.15 -16.20
N ASP A 50 10.57 -15.48 -16.22
CA ASP A 50 11.62 -16.39 -15.80
C ASP A 50 12.95 -16.09 -16.50
N PHE A 51 14.04 -16.22 -15.75
CA PHE A 51 15.41 -15.99 -16.22
C PHE A 51 15.70 -14.55 -16.70
N ARG A 52 14.81 -13.59 -16.42
CA ARG A 52 15.08 -12.16 -16.61
C ARG A 52 15.25 -11.47 -15.25
N CYS A 53 16.47 -11.04 -14.96
CA CYS A 53 16.77 -10.21 -13.78
C CYS A 53 16.46 -8.72 -14.05
N ASN A 54 15.27 -8.42 -14.61
CA ASN A 54 14.84 -7.04 -14.84
C ASN A 54 13.33 -6.88 -14.64
N TYR A 55 12.97 -5.66 -14.25
CA TYR A 55 11.59 -5.21 -14.13
C TYR A 55 11.30 -4.15 -15.20
N ASN A 56 10.15 -4.28 -15.86
CA ASN A 56 9.58 -3.30 -16.76
C ASN A 56 8.10 -3.11 -16.40
N TYR A 57 7.70 -1.88 -16.09
CA TYR A 57 6.36 -1.59 -15.59
C TYR A 57 5.25 -2.04 -16.55
N ASP A 58 5.36 -1.70 -17.84
CA ASP A 58 4.32 -1.99 -18.84
C ASP A 58 4.19 -3.50 -19.13
N ARG A 59 5.31 -4.22 -19.05
CA ARG A 59 5.39 -5.67 -19.25
C ARG A 59 4.94 -6.45 -18.01
N ASP A 60 5.34 -6.03 -16.81
CA ASP A 60 5.28 -6.86 -15.59
C ASP A 60 4.20 -6.40 -14.59
N CYS A 61 3.69 -5.17 -14.71
CA CYS A 61 2.68 -4.67 -13.77
C CYS A 61 1.26 -4.97 -14.26
N HIS A 62 0.86 -6.23 -14.13
CA HIS A 62 -0.48 -6.69 -14.41
C HIS A 62 -0.85 -7.87 -13.50
N ASP A 63 -2.13 -8.22 -13.43
CA ASP A 63 -2.58 -9.45 -12.78
C ASP A 63 -2.60 -10.65 -13.74
N SER A 64 -3.07 -11.82 -13.27
CA SER A 64 -3.16 -13.03 -14.08
C SER A 64 -4.09 -12.91 -15.30
N ASP A 65 -4.96 -11.91 -15.33
CA ASP A 65 -5.90 -11.63 -16.42
C ASP A 65 -5.36 -10.51 -17.36
N ASP A 66 -4.07 -10.15 -17.22
CA ASP A 66 -3.37 -9.07 -17.94
C ASP A 66 -3.98 -7.66 -17.74
N VAL A 67 -4.74 -7.47 -16.66
CA VAL A 67 -5.25 -6.14 -16.30
C VAL A 67 -4.10 -5.30 -15.76
N LYS A 68 -3.74 -4.24 -16.48
CA LYS A 68 -2.62 -3.35 -16.17
C LYS A 68 -2.77 -2.64 -14.83
N ASP A 69 -1.64 -2.20 -14.29
CA ASP A 69 -1.48 -1.51 -12.99
C ASP A 69 -1.83 -2.37 -11.75
N ARG A 70 -2.21 -3.64 -11.94
CA ARG A 70 -2.59 -4.54 -10.84
C ARG A 70 -1.42 -5.36 -10.32
N CYS A 71 -0.42 -4.65 -9.82
CA CYS A 71 0.76 -5.21 -9.17
C CYS A 71 1.17 -4.33 -7.96
N ALA A 72 2.18 -4.74 -7.19
CA ALA A 72 2.65 -3.95 -6.04
C ALA A 72 3.12 -2.53 -6.40
N ALA A 73 3.86 -2.36 -7.50
CA ALA A 73 4.28 -1.02 -7.94
C ALA A 73 3.10 -0.14 -8.36
N GLY A 74 2.10 -0.72 -9.03
CA GLY A 74 0.86 -0.02 -9.38
C GLY A 74 0.03 0.36 -8.16
N ALA A 75 -0.04 -0.52 -7.16
CA ALA A 75 -0.71 -0.22 -5.90
C ALA A 75 -0.05 0.94 -5.14
N ILE A 76 1.29 0.96 -5.04
CA ILE A 76 2.03 2.07 -4.44
C ILE A 76 1.70 3.38 -5.15
N LYS A 77 1.75 3.41 -6.49
CA LYS A 77 1.40 4.59 -7.29
C LYS A 77 -0.04 5.04 -7.06
N ASN A 78 -0.99 4.11 -7.07
CA ASN A 78 -2.42 4.39 -6.88
C ASN A 78 -2.70 5.01 -5.51
N TYR A 79 -2.32 4.33 -4.43
CA TYR A 79 -2.63 4.79 -3.07
C TYR A 79 -1.82 6.03 -2.66
N THR A 80 -0.62 6.21 -3.20
CA THR A 80 0.11 7.49 -3.06
C THR A 80 -0.68 8.63 -3.70
N SER A 81 -1.24 8.42 -4.90
CA SER A 81 -2.04 9.44 -5.60
C SER A 81 -3.34 9.76 -4.87
N GLN A 82 -4.01 8.76 -4.28
CA GLN A 82 -5.20 8.97 -3.44
C GLN A 82 -4.89 9.80 -2.20
N LEU A 83 -3.79 9.51 -1.49
CA LEU A 83 -3.38 10.27 -0.30
C LEU A 83 -2.92 11.69 -0.65
N ALA A 84 -2.25 11.88 -1.80
CA ALA A 84 -1.82 13.21 -2.26
C ALA A 84 -2.99 14.10 -2.71
N SER A 85 -4.04 13.50 -3.29
CA SER A 85 -5.25 14.20 -3.75
C SER A 85 -6.27 14.46 -2.63
N SER A 86 -5.99 14.04 -1.40
CA SER A 86 -6.84 14.26 -0.22
C SER A 86 -7.22 15.74 0.01
N SER A 87 -6.41 16.67 -0.46
CA SER A 87 -6.65 18.13 -0.39
C SER A 87 -7.59 18.67 -1.46
N SER A 88 -7.87 17.92 -2.53
CA SER A 88 -8.49 18.41 -3.77
C SER A 88 -9.68 17.58 -4.26
N SER A 89 -9.89 16.36 -3.74
CA SER A 89 -11.03 15.52 -4.13
C SER A 89 -11.97 15.25 -2.95
N SER A 90 -13.20 15.76 -3.08
CA SER A 90 -14.34 15.43 -2.25
C SER A 90 -14.65 13.92 -2.28
N ALA A 91 -14.50 13.25 -1.14
CA ALA A 91 -15.29 12.10 -0.69
C ALA A 91 -15.28 10.76 -1.47
N GLN A 92 -14.45 10.53 -2.49
CA GLN A 92 -14.55 9.28 -3.28
C GLN A 92 -13.72 8.09 -2.75
N TYR A 93 -12.63 8.32 -2.02
CA TYR A 93 -11.71 7.26 -1.57
C TYR A 93 -11.69 7.09 -0.04
N ASN A 94 -11.58 5.84 0.42
CA ASN A 94 -11.31 5.55 1.81
C ASN A 94 -9.81 5.75 2.09
N LEU A 95 -9.46 6.93 2.59
CA LEU A 95 -8.07 7.31 2.83
C LEU A 95 -7.40 6.47 3.93
N THR A 96 -8.17 5.90 4.86
CA THR A 96 -7.64 4.93 5.83
C THR A 96 -7.18 3.67 5.10
N GLU A 97 -8.02 3.07 4.24
CA GLU A 97 -7.60 1.90 3.45
C GLU A 97 -6.40 2.23 2.56
N ALA A 98 -6.38 3.40 1.92
CA ALA A 98 -5.25 3.83 1.10
C ALA A 98 -3.94 3.91 1.91
N LEU A 99 -3.99 4.47 3.12
CA LEU A 99 -2.84 4.51 4.03
C LEU A 99 -2.38 3.11 4.42
N LEU A 100 -3.31 2.21 4.77
CA LEU A 100 -2.97 0.85 5.20
C LEU A 100 -2.37 0.02 4.06
N PHE A 101 -2.93 0.10 2.86
CA PHE A 101 -2.36 -0.55 1.68
C PHE A 101 -0.98 0.01 1.35
N LEU A 102 -0.81 1.34 1.32
CA LEU A 102 0.48 1.95 1.01
C LEU A 102 1.54 1.57 2.05
N ALA A 103 1.20 1.62 3.34
CA ALA A 103 2.11 1.23 4.42
C ALA A 103 2.55 -0.24 4.31
N HIS A 104 1.63 -1.12 3.88
CA HIS A 104 1.92 -2.52 3.64
C HIS A 104 2.83 -2.73 2.42
N PHE A 105 2.55 -2.11 1.27
CA PHE A 105 3.33 -2.33 0.05
C PHE A 105 4.70 -1.63 0.05
N CYS A 106 4.84 -0.52 0.78
CA CYS A 106 6.11 0.18 0.97
C CYS A 106 7.02 -0.47 2.02
N ARG A 107 6.71 -1.70 2.46
CA ARG A 107 7.63 -2.50 3.29
C ARG A 107 8.94 -2.70 2.53
N GLY A 108 9.98 -2.01 2.98
CA GLY A 108 11.36 -2.29 2.58
C GLY A 108 11.77 -3.72 2.98
N HIS A 109 12.87 -4.19 2.40
CA HIS A 109 13.46 -5.54 2.54
C HIS A 109 13.41 -6.10 4.00
N PRO A 110 13.38 -7.44 4.17
CA PRO A 110 13.10 -8.14 5.43
C PRO A 110 13.89 -7.62 6.64
N PRO A 111 13.31 -7.66 7.86
CA PRO A 111 12.30 -8.64 8.30
C PRO A 111 10.84 -8.20 8.10
N ALA A 112 10.03 -9.16 7.63
CA ALA A 112 8.63 -9.03 7.22
C ALA A 112 7.61 -8.74 8.36
N SER A 113 8.09 -8.42 9.57
CA SER A 113 7.26 -8.23 10.76
C SER A 113 6.97 -6.78 11.10
N SER A 114 7.65 -5.82 10.47
CA SER A 114 7.46 -4.40 10.77
C SER A 114 7.17 -3.64 9.49
N CYS A 115 6.07 -2.87 9.40
CA CYS A 115 6.18 -1.69 8.52
C CYS A 115 7.40 -0.93 9.03
N TRP A 116 8.30 -0.51 8.15
CA TRP A 116 9.44 0.34 8.50
C TRP A 116 9.00 1.79 8.83
N LEU A 117 7.87 1.91 9.52
CA LEU A 117 7.28 3.08 10.14
C LEU A 117 7.38 2.87 11.65
N HIS A 118 8.61 2.80 12.15
CA HIS A 118 8.84 2.97 13.58
C HIS A 118 8.58 4.44 13.92
N PHE A 119 7.62 4.66 14.82
CA PHE A 119 7.28 5.94 15.43
C PHE A 119 8.33 6.37 16.44
#